data_AF-A0A841QFV5-F1
#
_entry.id   AF-A0A841QFV5-F1
#
_cell.length_a   1.000
_cell.length_b   1.000
_cell.length_c   1.000
_cell.angle_alpha   90.00
_cell.angle_beta   90.00
_cell.angle_gamma   90.00
#
_symmetry.space_group_name_H-M   'P 1'
#
loop_
_entity.id
_entity.type
_entity.pdbx_description
1 polymer ?
#
loop_
_entity_poly.entity_id
_entity_poly.type
_entity_poly.pdbx_seq_one_letter_code
_entity_poly.pdbx_strand_id
1 'polypeptide(L)'
;MPFQNTVNYTWTAGFPGRWASENPRRIVIPGPNGFRAGAGGLTIARFAWVQPDGVTLLNTAPTATAGSGATATAVLSSATVYTVSALAVNAGGTGYAVGDTETFTGGTATVSTIGASGVVTGVTIKTATAQSTDPTATGVATTSSGAGTGLTLNVTATASQESAGGVASIAVSDGGTDYSATPIVSLTGGGGTGATAVAVVTAGVVTAINVVSAGTGYTSAPTVVITAQTVPNGAPQGFVYADQQGLDTRYLQEATMLLPQGFMAQLAAGGDVYAYSSTPALIGQSVFASTTDGSISTGTAGATIAGSVETAWKVSQGNAAGSPIIITGPVAAA
;
A
#
# COMPACT_ATOMS: atom_id res chain seq x y z
N MET A 1 -2.01 -31.32 72.54
CA MET A 1 -2.14 -31.15 71.08
C MET A 1 -1.03 -31.98 70.45
N PRO A 2 -1.33 -33.01 69.65
CA PRO A 2 -0.29 -33.80 69.02
C PRO A 2 0.50 -32.91 68.07
N PHE A 3 1.83 -33.01 68.09
CA PHE A 3 2.68 -32.34 67.11
C PHE A 3 2.39 -32.88 65.71
N GLN A 4 2.53 -32.02 64.70
CA GLN A 4 2.37 -32.39 63.30
C GLN A 4 3.42 -33.46 62.92
N ASN A 5 2.97 -34.70 62.68
CA ASN A 5 3.83 -35.84 62.37
C ASN A 5 4.10 -36.03 60.87
N THR A 6 3.46 -35.22 60.02
CA THR A 6 3.62 -35.27 58.57
C THR A 6 3.74 -33.87 58.00
N VAL A 7 4.85 -33.58 57.32
CA VAL A 7 5.02 -32.39 56.49
C VAL A 7 4.92 -32.85 55.04
N ASN A 8 3.86 -32.42 54.35
CA ASN A 8 3.74 -32.64 52.92
C ASN A 8 4.74 -31.73 52.21
N TYR A 9 5.89 -32.28 51.83
CA TYR A 9 6.84 -31.61 50.95
C TYR A 9 6.30 -31.68 49.52
N THR A 10 5.70 -30.58 49.06
CA THR A 10 5.53 -30.35 47.64
C THR A 10 6.75 -29.61 47.13
N TRP A 11 7.30 -30.06 46.00
CA TRP A 11 8.33 -29.30 45.30
C TRP A 11 7.75 -27.94 44.90
N THR A 12 8.57 -26.89 44.97
CA THR A 12 8.15 -25.55 44.56
C THR A 12 7.71 -25.56 43.10
N ALA A 13 6.43 -25.35 42.84
CA ALA A 13 5.92 -25.19 41.48
C ALA A 13 6.40 -23.85 40.92
N GLY A 14 6.87 -23.84 39.67
CA GLY A 14 7.22 -22.62 38.97
C GLY A 14 5.99 -21.71 38.81
N PHE A 15 6.19 -20.41 39.03
CA PHE A 15 5.13 -19.42 38.81
C PHE A 15 5.15 -18.94 37.36
N PRO A 16 3.99 -18.80 36.70
CA PRO A 16 3.91 -18.30 35.33
C PRO A 16 4.55 -16.91 35.24
N GLY A 17 5.31 -16.66 34.17
CA GLY A 17 6.06 -15.42 33.98
C GLY A 17 7.42 -15.41 34.68
N ARG A 18 7.75 -16.36 35.56
CA ARG A 18 9.12 -16.49 36.09
C ARG A 18 10.01 -17.23 35.10
N TRP A 19 11.29 -16.91 35.16
CA TRP A 19 12.32 -17.68 34.48
C TRP A 19 12.38 -19.10 35.04
N ALA A 20 12.40 -20.09 34.15
CA ALA A 20 12.52 -21.50 34.47
C ALA A 20 13.98 -21.97 34.55
N SER A 21 14.89 -21.26 33.90
CA SER A 21 16.33 -21.49 33.97
C SER A 21 17.11 -20.17 34.07
N GLU A 22 18.38 -20.25 34.47
CA GLU A 22 19.32 -19.12 34.52
C GLU A 22 20.32 -19.15 33.34
N ASN A 23 20.11 -20.00 32.33
CA ASN A 23 21.13 -20.26 31.30
C ASN A 23 20.54 -20.51 29.89
N PRO A 24 20.67 -19.58 28.92
CA PRO A 24 20.84 -18.12 29.03
C PRO A 24 19.49 -17.37 29.03
N ARG A 25 19.43 -16.22 29.69
CA ARG A 25 18.29 -15.29 29.61
C ARG A 25 18.56 -14.20 28.58
N ARG A 26 17.59 -13.93 27.71
CA ARG A 26 17.68 -12.83 26.74
C ARG A 26 16.48 -11.92 26.86
N ILE A 27 16.76 -10.63 26.96
CA ILE A 27 15.75 -9.57 27.05
C ILE A 27 15.68 -8.79 25.74
N VAL A 28 14.53 -8.22 25.45
CA VAL A 28 14.39 -7.22 24.38
C VAL A 28 15.07 -5.94 24.86
N ILE A 29 15.99 -5.41 24.07
CA ILE A 29 16.67 -4.14 24.36
C ILE A 29 15.67 -3.01 24.07
N PRO A 30 15.25 -2.22 25.08
CA PRO A 30 14.35 -1.10 24.85
C PRO A 30 15.07 0.06 24.17
N GLY A 31 14.30 0.90 23.48
CA GLY A 31 14.80 2.19 22.96
C GLY A 31 15.10 3.21 24.08
N PRO A 32 15.55 4.42 23.71
CA PRO A 32 15.99 5.47 24.65
C PRO A 32 14.98 5.83 25.77
N ASN A 33 13.69 5.60 25.54
CA ASN A 33 12.62 5.95 26.46
C ASN A 33 12.14 4.78 27.35
N GLY A 34 12.77 3.60 27.25
CA GLY A 34 12.30 2.39 27.93
C GLY A 34 10.98 1.86 27.34
N PHE A 35 10.57 0.66 27.72
CA PHE A 35 9.21 0.18 27.42
C PHE A 35 8.27 0.46 28.59
N ARG A 36 7.00 0.74 28.29
CA ARG A 36 5.99 1.11 29.29
C ARG A 36 4.68 0.36 29.04
N ALA A 37 4.00 -0.07 30.10
CA ALA A 37 2.68 -0.68 29.97
C ALA A 37 1.66 0.33 29.42
N GLY A 38 0.93 -0.07 28.38
CA GLY A 38 -0.09 0.74 27.74
C GLY A 38 -1.39 0.86 28.53
N ALA A 39 -2.40 1.46 27.88
CA ALA A 39 -3.74 1.59 28.43
C ALA A 39 -4.32 0.23 28.84
N GLY A 40 -4.91 0.15 30.05
CA GLY A 40 -5.41 -1.11 30.61
C GLY A 40 -4.35 -1.99 31.28
N GLY A 41 -3.07 -1.61 31.21
CA GLY A 41 -1.96 -2.34 31.82
C GLY A 41 -1.44 -3.51 30.97
N LEU A 42 -0.41 -4.17 31.48
CA LEU A 42 0.25 -5.29 30.82
C LEU A 42 0.15 -6.54 31.71
N THR A 43 -0.49 -7.58 31.21
CA THR A 43 -0.56 -8.87 31.90
C THR A 43 0.75 -9.63 31.75
N ILE A 44 1.30 -10.03 32.90
CA ILE A 44 2.48 -10.90 33.01
C ILE A 44 2.12 -12.32 32.53
N ALA A 45 3.13 -13.05 32.07
CA ALA A 45 3.02 -14.40 31.55
C ALA A 45 2.25 -14.52 30.22
N ARG A 46 2.28 -13.45 29.42
CA ARG A 46 1.69 -13.36 28.08
C ARG A 46 2.66 -12.73 27.11
N PHE A 47 2.45 -12.94 25.81
CA PHE A 47 3.18 -12.21 24.78
C PHE A 47 2.70 -10.76 24.72
N ALA A 48 3.61 -9.88 24.32
CA ALA A 48 3.32 -8.46 24.17
C ALA A 48 3.86 -7.91 22.86
N TRP A 49 3.17 -6.88 22.39
CA TRP A 49 3.54 -6.14 21.21
C TRP A 49 3.92 -4.71 21.56
N VAL A 50 5.03 -4.26 20.97
CA VAL A 50 5.37 -2.85 20.89
C VAL A 50 4.40 -2.20 19.91
N GLN A 51 3.72 -1.16 20.37
CA GLN A 51 2.77 -0.40 19.58
C GLN A 51 3.47 0.55 18.60
N PRO A 52 2.74 1.18 17.65
CA PRO A 52 3.33 2.06 16.64
C PRO A 52 4.16 3.23 17.21
N ASP A 53 3.97 3.60 18.47
CA ASP A 53 4.75 4.63 19.15
C ASP A 53 6.17 4.20 19.57
N GLY A 54 6.50 2.91 19.42
CA GLY A 54 7.82 2.35 19.72
C GLY A 54 8.17 2.23 21.21
N VAL A 55 7.24 2.58 22.12
CA VAL A 55 7.48 2.68 23.56
C VAL A 55 6.43 1.91 24.36
N THR A 56 5.19 1.91 23.89
CA THR A 56 4.08 1.29 24.60
C THR A 56 4.00 -0.20 24.32
N LEU A 57 3.84 -0.99 25.38
CA LEU A 57 3.60 -2.42 25.34
C LEU A 57 2.16 -2.74 25.69
N LEU A 58 1.53 -3.56 24.88
CA LEU A 58 0.19 -4.12 25.10
C LEU A 58 0.23 -5.62 24.82
N ASN A 59 -0.57 -6.40 25.55
CA ASN A 59 -0.76 -7.82 25.20
C ASN A 59 -1.67 -8.02 23.97
N THR A 60 -2.17 -6.94 23.39
CA THR A 60 -2.92 -6.98 22.13
C THR A 60 -1.96 -6.63 21.00
N ALA A 61 -1.99 -7.45 19.94
CA ALA A 61 -1.27 -7.11 18.72
C ALA A 61 -1.77 -5.76 18.20
N PRO A 62 -0.92 -4.94 17.57
CA PRO A 62 -1.38 -3.71 16.93
C PRO A 62 -2.53 -4.09 16.00
N THR A 63 -3.68 -3.45 16.19
CA THR A 63 -4.84 -3.73 15.35
C THR A 63 -4.45 -3.43 13.91
N ALA A 64 -4.47 -4.47 13.07
CA ALA A 64 -4.48 -4.35 11.63
C ALA A 64 -5.85 -3.80 11.23
N THR A 65 -6.09 -2.51 11.49
CA THR A 65 -7.22 -1.86 10.88
C THR A 65 -6.86 -1.73 9.40
N ALA A 66 -7.51 -2.52 8.55
CA ALA A 66 -7.43 -2.32 7.12
C ALA A 66 -8.09 -0.97 6.84
N GLY A 67 -7.31 0.01 6.38
CA GLY A 67 -7.86 1.32 6.10
C GLY A 67 -9.02 1.23 5.09
N SER A 68 -10.08 1.99 5.33
CA SER A 68 -11.31 1.90 4.55
C SER A 68 -11.82 3.26 4.11
N GLY A 69 -12.64 3.29 3.06
CA GLY A 69 -13.32 4.50 2.61
C GLY A 69 -12.53 5.39 1.63
N ALA A 70 -11.27 5.07 1.31
CA ALA A 70 -10.53 5.89 0.36
C ALA A 70 -11.12 5.78 -1.05
N THR A 71 -11.41 6.93 -1.67
CA THR A 71 -11.89 7.03 -3.04
C THR A 71 -11.10 8.09 -3.80
N ALA A 72 -10.87 7.84 -5.10
CA ALA A 72 -10.12 8.75 -5.94
C ALA A 72 -10.64 8.72 -7.39
N THR A 73 -10.42 9.81 -8.11
CA THR A 73 -10.81 9.95 -9.52
C THR A 73 -9.59 10.25 -10.37
N ALA A 74 -9.39 9.46 -11.43
CA ALA A 74 -8.32 9.69 -12.40
C ALA A 74 -8.73 10.74 -13.44
N VAL A 75 -7.78 11.57 -13.86
CA VAL A 75 -7.95 12.60 -14.90
C VAL A 75 -7.00 12.30 -16.05
N LEU A 76 -7.49 12.39 -17.30
CA LEU A 76 -6.71 12.15 -18.52
C LEU A 76 -5.99 13.42 -19.03
N SER A 77 -4.88 13.24 -19.75
CA SER A 77 -4.29 14.27 -20.61
C SER A 77 -5.05 14.44 -21.94
N SER A 78 -4.91 15.58 -22.62
CA SER A 78 -5.60 15.90 -23.89
C SER A 78 -5.21 14.99 -25.06
N ALA A 79 -6.10 14.86 -26.05
CA ALA A 79 -5.94 14.02 -27.25
C ALA A 79 -5.11 14.69 -28.38
N THR A 80 -4.56 13.88 -29.29
CA THR A 80 -3.76 14.31 -30.45
C THR A 80 -4.53 15.23 -31.40
N VAL A 81 -3.96 16.38 -31.73
CA VAL A 81 -4.53 17.37 -32.66
C VAL A 81 -3.54 17.62 -33.81
N TYR A 82 -4.04 17.64 -35.04
CA TYR A 82 -3.29 17.94 -36.25
C TYR A 82 -3.62 19.35 -36.76
N THR A 83 -2.60 20.13 -37.10
CA THR A 83 -2.77 21.41 -37.81
C THR A 83 -1.98 21.39 -39.11
N VAL A 84 -2.57 21.90 -40.18
CA VAL A 84 -1.90 21.97 -41.50
C VAL A 84 -0.82 23.04 -41.45
N SER A 85 0.42 22.65 -41.75
CA SER A 85 1.60 23.52 -41.64
C SER A 85 2.18 23.93 -42.99
N ALA A 86 1.95 23.13 -44.04
CA ALA A 86 2.38 23.46 -45.39
C ALA A 86 1.49 22.81 -46.47
N LEU A 87 1.44 23.46 -47.64
CA LEU A 87 0.85 22.92 -48.87
C LEU A 87 1.85 23.04 -50.02
N ALA A 88 1.90 22.01 -50.88
CA ALA A 88 2.71 22.01 -52.10
C ALA A 88 1.84 21.68 -53.32
N VAL A 89 2.13 22.32 -54.46
CA VAL A 89 1.46 22.06 -55.74
C VAL A 89 2.04 20.80 -56.36
N ASN A 90 1.21 19.78 -56.55
CA ASN A 90 1.60 18.51 -57.18
C ASN A 90 1.32 18.53 -58.70
N ALA A 91 0.18 19.10 -59.10
CA ALA A 91 -0.12 19.40 -60.50
C ALA A 91 -0.88 20.73 -60.57
N GLY A 92 -0.37 21.68 -61.35
CA GLY A 92 -0.86 23.07 -61.35
C GLY A 92 -2.21 23.32 -62.03
N GLY A 93 -2.82 22.30 -62.65
CA GLY A 93 -4.08 22.45 -63.39
C GLY A 93 -4.01 23.49 -64.52
N THR A 94 -5.17 23.93 -65.02
CA THR A 94 -5.27 25.00 -66.03
C THR A 94 -6.44 25.93 -65.74
N GLY A 95 -6.36 27.16 -66.23
CA GLY A 95 -7.46 28.14 -66.15
C GLY A 95 -7.62 28.85 -64.80
N TYR A 96 -6.60 28.84 -63.95
CA TYR A 96 -6.61 29.52 -62.65
C TYR A 96 -6.09 30.96 -62.74
N ALA A 97 -6.60 31.84 -61.88
CA ALA A 97 -6.15 33.21 -61.70
C ALA A 97 -5.56 33.43 -60.30
N VAL A 98 -4.70 34.44 -60.15
CA VAL A 98 -4.19 34.85 -58.83
C VAL A 98 -5.36 35.33 -57.97
N GLY A 99 -5.47 34.79 -56.76
CA GLY A 99 -6.56 35.09 -55.82
C GLY A 99 -7.70 34.07 -55.79
N ASP A 100 -7.72 33.07 -56.68
CA ASP A 100 -8.69 31.97 -56.61
C ASP A 100 -8.55 31.19 -55.29
N THR A 101 -9.68 30.80 -54.69
CA THR A 101 -9.72 30.09 -53.40
C THR A 101 -9.94 28.59 -53.58
N GLU A 102 -9.01 27.82 -53.02
CA GLU A 102 -8.94 26.36 -53.02
C GLU A 102 -9.29 25.80 -51.64
N THR A 103 -10.14 24.77 -51.60
CA THR A 103 -10.52 24.08 -50.36
C THR A 103 -9.83 22.72 -50.25
N PHE A 104 -9.32 22.40 -49.06
CA PHE A 104 -8.71 21.11 -48.74
C PHE A 104 -9.16 20.63 -47.34
N THR A 105 -8.94 19.37 -47.02
CA THR A 105 -9.27 18.82 -45.70
C THR A 105 -8.51 19.56 -44.60
N GLY A 106 -9.24 20.32 -43.78
CA GLY A 106 -8.67 21.09 -42.67
C GLY A 106 -8.43 22.58 -42.94
N GLY A 107 -8.83 23.14 -44.10
CA GLY A 107 -8.66 24.58 -44.34
C GLY A 107 -8.94 25.09 -45.75
N THR A 108 -8.58 26.36 -45.98
CA THR A 108 -8.63 27.02 -47.29
C THR A 108 -7.30 27.67 -47.63
N ALA A 109 -6.97 27.75 -48.92
CA ALA A 109 -5.79 28.42 -49.44
C ALA A 109 -6.13 29.24 -50.68
N THR A 110 -5.26 30.18 -51.06
CA THR A 110 -5.42 31.02 -52.25
C THR A 110 -4.27 30.85 -53.23
N VAL A 111 -4.57 30.87 -54.53
CA VAL A 111 -3.56 30.85 -55.61
C VAL A 111 -2.72 32.13 -55.55
N SER A 112 -1.41 31.96 -55.41
CA SER A 112 -0.45 33.05 -55.20
C SER A 112 0.35 33.38 -56.47
N THR A 113 0.69 32.37 -57.28
CA THR A 113 1.42 32.56 -58.54
C THR A 113 0.93 31.63 -59.63
N ILE A 114 0.97 32.12 -60.89
CA ILE A 114 0.55 31.39 -62.09
C ILE A 114 1.62 31.45 -63.19
N GLY A 115 1.70 30.40 -64.01
CA GLY A 115 2.50 30.30 -65.23
C GLY A 115 1.67 30.48 -66.51
N ALA A 116 2.24 30.12 -67.66
CA ALA A 116 1.55 30.20 -68.95
C ALA A 116 0.25 29.38 -68.95
N SER A 117 -0.79 29.90 -69.63
CA SER A 117 -2.12 29.27 -69.72
C SER A 117 -2.84 29.02 -68.38
N GLY A 118 -2.50 29.79 -67.33
CA GLY A 118 -3.20 29.74 -66.04
C GLY A 118 -2.87 28.51 -65.19
N VAL A 119 -1.65 27.98 -65.34
CA VAL A 119 -1.14 26.86 -64.52
C VAL A 119 -0.68 27.41 -63.16
N VAL A 120 -1.17 26.85 -62.05
CA VAL A 120 -0.77 27.26 -60.69
C VAL A 120 0.66 26.83 -60.38
N THR A 121 1.49 27.77 -59.94
CA THR A 121 2.88 27.52 -59.53
C THR A 121 3.14 27.75 -58.04
N GLY A 122 2.17 28.36 -57.33
CA GLY A 122 2.30 28.66 -55.89
C GLY A 122 0.95 28.95 -55.23
N VAL A 123 0.81 28.52 -53.98
CA VAL A 123 -0.43 28.61 -53.17
C VAL A 123 -0.08 29.06 -51.75
N THR A 124 -0.94 29.85 -51.10
CA THR A 124 -0.75 30.36 -49.73
C THR A 124 -1.92 29.97 -48.84
N ILE A 125 -1.63 29.46 -47.62
CA ILE A 125 -2.66 29.05 -46.64
C ILE A 125 -3.40 30.28 -46.11
N LYS A 126 -4.73 30.24 -46.11
CA LYS A 126 -5.58 31.31 -45.56
C LYS A 126 -6.16 30.94 -44.20
N THR A 127 -6.68 29.72 -44.06
CA THR A 127 -7.18 29.19 -42.78
C THR A 127 -6.73 27.75 -42.60
N ALA A 128 -6.36 27.40 -41.37
CA ALA A 128 -6.06 26.03 -40.96
C ALA A 128 -6.79 25.77 -39.64
N THR A 129 -7.67 24.77 -39.64
CA THR A 129 -8.48 24.39 -38.47
C THR A 129 -7.93 23.09 -37.89
N ALA A 130 -7.75 23.03 -36.58
CA ALA A 130 -7.36 21.82 -35.85
C ALA A 130 -8.25 20.62 -36.21
N GLN A 131 -7.64 19.49 -36.58
CA GLN A 131 -8.32 18.24 -36.94
C GLN A 131 -7.93 17.12 -35.98
N SER A 132 -8.89 16.21 -35.71
CA SER A 132 -8.65 15.00 -34.89
C SER A 132 -8.17 13.80 -35.71
N THR A 133 -8.19 13.90 -37.03
CA THR A 133 -7.67 12.91 -37.98
C THR A 133 -6.57 13.56 -38.81
N ASP A 134 -5.50 12.82 -39.11
CA ASP A 134 -4.39 13.33 -39.90
C ASP A 134 -4.88 13.75 -41.30
N PRO A 135 -4.79 15.04 -41.68
CA PRO A 135 -5.20 15.50 -42.98
C PRO A 135 -4.12 15.28 -44.06
N THR A 136 -3.02 14.58 -43.76
CA THR A 136 -2.00 14.23 -44.78
C THR A 136 -2.61 13.34 -45.87
N ALA A 137 -2.87 13.95 -47.02
CA ALA A 137 -3.39 13.26 -48.19
C ALA A 137 -3.04 14.06 -49.45
N THR A 138 -2.97 13.35 -50.58
CA THR A 138 -2.99 13.96 -51.91
C THR A 138 -4.45 14.30 -52.26
N GLY A 139 -4.83 15.57 -52.12
CA GLY A 139 -6.21 16.03 -52.34
C GLY A 139 -6.38 16.71 -53.69
N VAL A 140 -7.52 16.48 -54.34
CA VAL A 140 -7.99 17.33 -55.46
C VAL A 140 -8.49 18.63 -54.83
N ALA A 141 -7.86 19.75 -55.17
CA ALA A 141 -8.31 21.06 -54.71
C ALA A 141 -9.60 21.42 -55.45
N THR A 142 -10.65 21.78 -54.70
CA THR A 142 -11.89 22.29 -55.30
C THR A 142 -11.88 23.81 -55.28
N THR A 143 -12.05 24.38 -56.48
CA THR A 143 -12.20 25.82 -56.69
C THR A 143 -13.59 26.24 -56.22
N SER A 144 -13.64 27.27 -55.38
CA SER A 144 -14.90 27.86 -54.92
C SER A 144 -15.21 29.21 -55.58
N SER A 145 -14.19 29.87 -56.16
CA SER A 145 -14.30 31.23 -56.72
C SER A 145 -13.66 31.40 -58.11
N GLY A 146 -13.14 30.34 -58.74
CA GLY A 146 -12.40 30.38 -60.01
C GLY A 146 -12.89 29.36 -61.03
N ALA A 147 -12.55 29.57 -62.31
CA ALA A 147 -12.96 28.71 -63.43
C ALA A 147 -11.96 27.57 -63.74
N GLY A 148 -10.87 27.47 -62.98
CA GLY A 148 -9.82 26.49 -63.18
C GLY A 148 -10.23 25.07 -62.81
N THR A 149 -9.59 24.08 -63.44
CA THR A 149 -9.83 22.65 -63.16
C THR A 149 -8.52 21.86 -63.06
N GLY A 150 -8.54 20.79 -62.26
CA GLY A 150 -7.46 19.79 -62.22
C GLY A 150 -6.26 20.10 -61.31
N LEU A 151 -6.34 21.11 -60.44
CA LEU A 151 -5.32 21.35 -59.41
C LEU A 151 -5.30 20.24 -58.35
N THR A 152 -4.12 19.70 -58.07
CA THR A 152 -3.91 18.76 -56.95
C THR A 152 -2.84 19.28 -56.00
N LEU A 153 -3.09 19.11 -54.70
CA LEU A 153 -2.24 19.62 -53.63
C LEU A 153 -1.78 18.46 -52.74
N ASN A 154 -0.53 18.53 -52.31
CA ASN A 154 -0.01 17.70 -51.23
C ASN A 154 -0.13 18.47 -49.91
N VAL A 155 -0.87 17.94 -48.95
CA VAL A 155 -1.11 18.56 -47.64
C VAL A 155 -0.13 17.96 -46.63
N THR A 156 0.71 18.82 -46.04
CA THR A 156 1.60 18.42 -44.94
C THR A 156 1.04 18.96 -43.63
N ALA A 157 0.77 18.06 -42.69
CA ALA A 157 0.36 18.41 -41.33
C ALA A 157 1.54 18.26 -40.37
N THR A 158 1.59 19.13 -39.37
CA THR A 158 2.43 18.91 -38.20
C THR A 158 1.52 18.44 -37.09
N ALA A 159 1.78 17.24 -36.57
CA ALA A 159 1.19 16.81 -35.31
C ALA A 159 1.80 17.65 -34.19
N SER A 160 0.97 18.40 -33.47
CA SER A 160 1.34 18.84 -32.13
C SER A 160 1.06 17.68 -31.18
N GLN A 161 2.11 16.96 -30.77
CA GLN A 161 2.02 15.97 -29.70
C GLN A 161 1.83 16.71 -28.37
N GLU A 162 0.80 16.35 -27.63
CA GLU A 162 0.92 16.18 -26.18
C GLU A 162 0.19 14.88 -25.81
N SER A 163 0.91 13.76 -25.99
CA SER A 163 0.66 12.41 -25.48
C SER A 163 -0.61 11.65 -25.92
N ALA A 164 -0.44 10.39 -26.33
CA ALA A 164 -1.48 9.39 -26.21
C ALA A 164 -1.99 9.41 -24.76
N GLY A 165 -3.32 9.52 -24.56
CA GLY A 165 -3.94 9.77 -23.27
C GLY A 165 -3.30 8.95 -22.15
N GLY A 166 -2.60 9.63 -21.25
CA GLY A 166 -2.05 9.07 -20.04
C GLY A 166 -2.88 9.55 -18.85
N VAL A 167 -2.79 8.83 -17.74
CA VAL A 167 -3.33 9.31 -16.47
C VAL A 167 -2.49 10.50 -16.02
N ALA A 168 -3.05 11.71 -16.11
CA ALA A 168 -2.36 12.96 -15.81
C ALA A 168 -2.28 13.21 -14.31
N SER A 169 -3.37 12.93 -13.59
CA SER A 169 -3.42 13.04 -12.13
C SER A 169 -4.50 12.13 -11.55
N ILE A 170 -4.39 11.85 -10.26
CA ILE A 170 -5.41 11.13 -9.50
C ILE A 170 -5.76 12.02 -8.31
N ALA A 171 -6.98 12.54 -8.30
CA ALA A 171 -7.49 13.35 -7.20
C ALA A 171 -8.09 12.43 -6.13
N VAL A 172 -7.66 12.61 -4.87
CA VAL A 172 -8.27 11.90 -3.72
C VAL A 172 -9.54 12.64 -3.32
N SER A 173 -10.67 11.95 -3.40
CA SER A 173 -11.99 12.49 -3.04
C SER A 173 -12.32 12.23 -1.57
N ASP A 174 -11.91 11.06 -1.07
CA ASP A 174 -11.92 10.71 0.35
C ASP A 174 -10.62 9.95 0.64
N GLY A 175 -9.88 10.38 1.65
CA GLY A 175 -8.62 9.73 2.05
C GLY A 175 -8.82 8.47 2.89
N GLY A 176 -10.06 8.21 3.32
CA GLY A 176 -10.40 7.13 4.23
C GLY A 176 -9.74 7.29 5.60
N THR A 177 -9.81 6.23 6.42
CA THR A 177 -9.18 6.19 7.74
C THR A 177 -8.40 4.91 7.95
N ASP A 178 -7.53 4.90 8.97
CA ASP A 178 -6.87 3.73 9.53
C ASP A 178 -5.85 3.00 8.64
N TYR A 179 -5.26 3.69 7.65
CA TYR A 179 -4.15 3.15 6.88
C TYR A 179 -2.85 3.13 7.70
N SER A 180 -2.48 1.97 8.26
CA SER A 180 -1.20 1.76 8.96
C SER A 180 -0.05 1.35 8.04
N ALA A 181 -0.36 0.93 6.81
CA ALA A 181 0.57 0.65 5.73
C ALA A 181 0.07 1.30 4.43
N THR A 182 0.98 1.55 3.49
CA THR A 182 0.63 2.14 2.19
C THR A 182 -0.32 1.21 1.43
N PRO A 183 -1.52 1.67 1.03
CA PRO A 183 -2.48 0.83 0.32
C PRO A 183 -2.05 0.58 -1.13
N ILE A 184 -2.62 -0.47 -1.72
CA ILE A 184 -2.45 -0.82 -3.12
C ILE A 184 -3.42 0.03 -3.96
N VAL A 185 -2.90 0.67 -5.01
CA VAL A 185 -3.69 1.45 -5.97
C VAL A 185 -3.76 0.67 -7.28
N SER A 186 -4.97 0.32 -7.73
CA SER A 186 -5.23 -0.33 -9.00
C SER A 186 -6.02 0.58 -9.92
N LEU A 187 -5.55 0.72 -11.17
CA LEU A 187 -6.19 1.50 -12.22
C LEU A 187 -6.79 0.54 -13.23
N THR A 188 -8.12 0.56 -13.36
CA THR A 188 -8.86 -0.37 -14.24
C THR A 188 -9.82 0.37 -15.17
N GLY A 189 -10.04 -0.15 -16.38
CA GLY A 189 -10.88 0.52 -17.39
C GLY A 189 -10.14 1.61 -18.15
N GLY A 190 -10.89 2.48 -18.84
CA GLY A 190 -10.33 3.64 -19.56
C GLY A 190 -9.73 3.37 -20.95
N GLY A 191 -9.65 2.11 -21.38
CA GLY A 191 -9.18 1.71 -22.72
C GLY A 191 -7.66 1.68 -22.92
N GLY A 192 -6.87 2.17 -21.96
CA GLY A 192 -5.41 2.19 -22.00
C GLY A 192 -4.72 1.09 -21.18
N THR A 193 -3.39 1.07 -21.21
CA THR A 193 -2.56 0.13 -20.44
C THR A 193 -1.33 0.79 -19.84
N GLY A 194 -0.75 0.17 -18.81
CA GLY A 194 0.56 0.57 -18.26
C GLY A 194 0.56 1.76 -17.30
N ALA A 195 -0.61 2.25 -16.85
CA ALA A 195 -0.64 3.24 -15.78
C ALA A 195 -0.39 2.58 -14.42
N THR A 196 0.49 3.18 -13.62
CA THR A 196 0.78 2.77 -12.24
C THR A 196 0.78 3.98 -11.33
N ALA A 197 0.36 3.80 -10.08
CA ALA A 197 0.31 4.86 -9.09
C ALA A 197 0.61 4.33 -7.68
N VAL A 198 1.05 5.21 -6.80
CA VAL A 198 1.39 4.91 -5.41
C VAL A 198 0.67 5.89 -4.49
N ALA A 199 -0.02 5.38 -3.47
CA ALA A 199 -0.65 6.20 -2.45
C ALA A 199 0.38 6.74 -1.46
N VAL A 200 0.13 7.94 -0.93
CA VAL A 200 0.86 8.55 0.17
C VAL A 200 -0.07 8.58 1.37
N VAL A 201 0.40 8.03 2.50
CA VAL A 201 -0.38 7.97 3.74
C VAL A 201 0.28 8.84 4.80
N THR A 202 -0.51 9.73 5.41
CA THR A 202 -0.08 10.56 6.54
C THR A 202 -1.11 10.43 7.66
N ALA A 203 -0.66 10.12 8.88
CA ALA A 203 -1.52 9.99 10.06
C ALA A 203 -2.75 9.07 9.87
N GLY A 204 -2.60 7.98 9.12
CA GLY A 204 -3.68 7.00 8.90
C GLY A 204 -4.63 7.31 7.74
N VAL A 205 -4.39 8.37 6.97
CA VAL A 205 -5.26 8.82 5.87
C VAL A 205 -4.46 8.87 4.56
N VAL A 206 -5.07 8.45 3.43
CA VAL A 206 -4.48 8.65 2.10
C VAL A 206 -4.55 10.13 1.75
N THR A 207 -3.39 10.80 1.73
CA THR A 207 -3.29 12.25 1.48
C THR A 207 -3.00 12.59 0.03
N ALA A 208 -2.43 11.66 -0.74
CA ALA A 208 -2.18 11.84 -2.17
C ALA A 208 -2.07 10.49 -2.88
N ILE A 209 -2.27 10.47 -4.19
CA ILE A 209 -1.95 9.35 -5.05
C ILE A 209 -1.07 9.87 -6.19
N ASN A 210 0.20 9.47 -6.16
CA ASN A 210 1.18 9.88 -7.14
C ASN A 210 1.19 8.89 -8.30
N VAL A 211 0.94 9.39 -9.51
CA VAL A 211 1.10 8.60 -10.73
C VAL A 211 2.60 8.34 -10.94
N VAL A 212 2.98 7.07 -11.01
CA VAL A 212 4.36 6.63 -11.25
C VAL A 212 4.60 6.43 -12.75
N SER A 213 3.63 5.85 -13.45
CA SER A 213 3.58 5.76 -14.90
C SER A 213 2.20 6.21 -15.35
N ALA A 214 2.13 7.17 -16.27
CA ALA A 214 0.85 7.63 -16.82
C ALA A 214 0.20 6.56 -17.73
N GLY A 215 0.97 5.58 -18.20
CA GLY A 215 0.53 4.61 -19.20
C GLY A 215 0.22 5.27 -20.54
N THR A 216 -0.39 4.50 -21.45
CA THR A 216 -0.73 4.97 -22.80
C THR A 216 -2.07 4.42 -23.27
N GLY A 217 -2.72 5.15 -24.18
CA GLY A 217 -3.92 4.70 -24.88
C GLY A 217 -5.23 4.86 -24.10
N TYR A 218 -5.25 5.64 -23.02
CA TYR A 218 -6.49 5.89 -22.29
C TYR A 218 -7.40 6.84 -23.08
N THR A 219 -8.59 6.35 -23.44
CA THR A 219 -9.65 7.10 -24.16
C THR A 219 -10.78 7.56 -23.22
N SER A 220 -10.85 7.00 -22.01
CA SER A 220 -11.67 7.49 -20.90
C SER A 220 -10.92 7.33 -19.57
N ALA A 221 -11.33 8.07 -18.54
CA ALA A 221 -10.66 8.02 -17.24
C ALA A 221 -10.77 6.61 -16.63
N PRO A 222 -9.67 6.00 -16.16
CA PRO A 222 -9.74 4.71 -15.48
C PRO A 222 -10.38 4.85 -14.09
N THR A 223 -11.03 3.78 -13.63
CA THR A 223 -11.51 3.62 -12.27
C THR A 223 -10.33 3.35 -11.34
N VAL A 224 -10.21 4.15 -10.27
CA VAL A 224 -9.20 3.98 -9.23
C VAL A 224 -9.79 3.10 -8.12
N VAL A 225 -9.17 1.95 -7.87
CA VAL A 225 -9.52 1.05 -6.76
C VAL A 225 -8.39 1.08 -5.75
N ILE A 226 -8.71 1.42 -4.51
CA ILE A 226 -7.76 1.47 -3.40
C ILE A 226 -8.07 0.31 -2.47
N THR A 227 -7.11 -0.58 -2.27
CA THR A 227 -7.24 -1.70 -1.33
C THR A 227 -6.20 -1.56 -0.23
N ALA A 228 -6.65 -1.63 1.02
CA ALA A 228 -5.73 -1.64 2.15
C ALA A 228 -4.81 -2.86 2.06
N GLN A 229 -3.53 -2.63 2.37
CA GLN A 229 -2.65 -3.72 2.72
C GLN A 229 -2.96 -4.10 4.17
N THR A 230 -3.46 -5.31 4.37
CA THR A 230 -3.44 -5.90 5.71
C THR A 230 -1.98 -6.09 6.09
N VAL A 231 -1.46 -5.25 6.99
CA VAL A 231 -0.21 -5.60 7.67
C VAL A 231 -0.52 -6.87 8.46
N PRO A 232 0.20 -7.98 8.25
CA PRO A 232 0.16 -9.08 9.18
C PRO A 232 0.45 -8.51 10.57
N ASN A 233 -0.36 -8.87 11.54
CA ASN A 233 -0.03 -8.72 12.96
C ASN A 233 1.35 -9.35 13.18
N GLY A 234 2.41 -8.52 13.14
CA GLY A 234 3.78 -8.99 13.22
C GLY A 234 3.97 -9.91 14.44
N ALA A 235 4.97 -10.81 14.38
CA ALA A 235 5.28 -11.65 15.52
C ALA A 235 5.50 -10.80 16.79
N PRO A 236 5.05 -11.25 17.98
CA PRO A 236 5.23 -10.50 19.21
C PRO A 236 6.71 -10.23 19.49
N GLN A 237 7.03 -9.05 20.01
CA GLN A 237 8.41 -8.64 20.31
C GLN A 237 9.01 -9.45 21.47
N GLY A 238 8.19 -9.96 22.40
CA GLY A 238 8.67 -10.83 23.46
C GLY A 238 7.60 -11.23 24.47
N PHE A 239 8.02 -12.02 25.45
CA PHE A 239 7.18 -12.53 26.52
C PHE A 239 7.32 -11.68 27.79
N VAL A 240 6.20 -11.33 28.42
CA VAL A 240 6.19 -10.52 29.64
C VAL A 240 6.55 -11.42 30.83
N TYR A 241 7.72 -11.20 31.41
CA TYR A 241 8.19 -11.93 32.59
C TYR A 241 8.01 -11.11 33.87
N ALA A 242 7.97 -11.79 35.01
CA ALA A 242 7.81 -11.18 36.32
C ALA A 242 9.17 -10.73 36.89
N ASP A 243 9.36 -9.42 37.05
CA ASP A 243 10.61 -8.84 37.58
C ASP A 243 10.42 -8.01 38.86
N GLN A 244 9.71 -8.59 39.84
CA GLN A 244 9.36 -7.90 41.09
C GLN A 244 8.58 -6.57 40.88
N GLN A 245 7.84 -6.45 39.77
CA GLN A 245 7.06 -5.24 39.42
C GLN A 245 5.57 -5.35 39.79
N GLY A 246 5.20 -6.31 40.64
CA GLY A 246 3.80 -6.51 41.06
C GLY A 246 3.33 -5.40 41.99
N LEU A 247 2.23 -4.73 41.63
CA LEU A 247 1.58 -3.71 42.45
C LEU A 247 0.08 -3.98 42.52
N ASP A 248 -0.42 -4.33 43.71
CA ASP A 248 -1.85 -4.47 43.96
C ASP A 248 -2.47 -3.10 44.27
N THR A 249 -3.14 -2.51 43.27
CA THR A 249 -3.73 -1.16 43.40
C THR A 249 -5.21 -1.17 43.80
N ARG A 250 -5.85 -2.33 43.94
CA ARG A 250 -7.27 -2.43 44.32
C ARG A 250 -7.44 -2.89 45.77
N TYR A 251 -8.42 -2.31 46.45
CA TYR A 251 -8.78 -2.69 47.81
C TYR A 251 -9.25 -4.15 47.86
N LEU A 252 -8.71 -4.93 48.82
CA LEU A 252 -8.95 -6.37 49.03
C LEU A 252 -8.38 -7.31 47.95
N GLN A 253 -7.52 -6.86 47.05
CA GLN A 253 -6.74 -7.79 46.22
C GLN A 253 -5.65 -8.47 47.05
N GLU A 254 -5.51 -9.79 46.86
CA GLU A 254 -4.47 -10.63 47.46
C GLU A 254 -3.35 -10.99 46.48
N ALA A 255 -3.59 -10.85 45.17
CA ALA A 255 -2.61 -11.03 44.11
C ALA A 255 -3.06 -10.36 42.79
N THR A 256 -2.08 -9.97 41.96
CA THR A 256 -2.30 -9.53 40.58
C THR A 256 -1.20 -10.02 39.65
N MET A 257 -1.59 -10.32 38.41
CA MET A 257 -0.67 -10.54 37.29
C MET A 257 -0.63 -9.31 36.35
N LEU A 258 -1.30 -8.23 36.71
CA LEU A 258 -1.41 -7.03 35.90
C LEU A 258 -0.37 -5.99 36.36
N LEU A 259 0.53 -5.63 35.45
CA LEU A 259 1.36 -4.45 35.57
C LEU A 259 0.52 -3.21 35.21
N PRO A 260 0.37 -2.22 36.12
CA PRO A 260 -0.48 -1.06 35.85
C PRO A 260 0.04 -0.20 34.69
N GLN A 261 -0.87 0.54 34.04
CA GLN A 261 -0.52 1.46 32.96
C GLN A 261 0.59 2.44 33.38
N GLY A 262 1.52 2.70 32.46
CA GLY A 262 2.61 3.67 32.62
C GLY A 262 3.84 3.12 33.35
N PHE A 263 3.76 1.94 33.98
CA PHE A 263 4.91 1.30 34.60
C PHE A 263 5.90 0.80 33.54
N MET A 264 7.18 0.87 33.87
CA MET A 264 8.24 0.38 32.99
C MET A 264 8.22 -1.14 32.97
N ALA A 265 8.21 -1.73 31.78
CA ALA A 265 8.15 -3.17 31.61
C ALA A 265 9.35 -3.65 30.78
N GLN A 266 9.69 -4.93 30.94
CA GLN A 266 10.74 -5.56 30.13
C GLN A 266 10.21 -6.89 29.57
N LEU A 267 10.69 -7.25 28.39
CA LEU A 267 10.26 -8.45 27.68
C LEU A 267 11.41 -9.44 27.58
N ALA A 268 11.10 -10.72 27.71
CA ALA A 268 11.97 -11.81 27.37
C ALA A 268 11.94 -12.03 25.86
N ALA A 269 13.09 -11.92 25.21
CA ALA A 269 13.27 -12.26 23.80
C ALA A 269 13.68 -13.74 23.62
N GLY A 270 14.23 -14.37 24.66
CA GLY A 270 14.64 -15.77 24.65
C GLY A 270 15.03 -16.29 26.04
N GLY A 271 15.28 -17.59 26.12
CA GLY A 271 15.52 -18.33 27.37
C GLY A 271 14.30 -19.14 27.80
N ASP A 272 14.38 -19.80 28.95
CA ASP A 272 13.28 -20.65 29.44
C ASP A 272 12.40 -19.90 30.44
N VAL A 273 11.09 -19.90 30.19
CA VAL A 273 10.10 -19.26 31.08
C VAL A 273 8.94 -20.21 31.37
N TYR A 274 8.40 -20.08 32.57
CA TYR A 274 7.14 -20.74 32.94
C TYR A 274 5.96 -20.00 32.30
N ALA A 275 5.06 -20.75 31.70
CA ALA A 275 3.87 -20.21 31.04
C ALA A 275 2.65 -21.13 31.25
N TYR A 276 1.48 -20.61 30.88
CA TYR A 276 0.26 -21.41 30.76
C TYR A 276 -0.23 -21.41 29.32
N SER A 277 -0.52 -22.60 28.81
CA SER A 277 -1.16 -22.78 27.51
C SER A 277 -2.65 -23.05 27.68
N SER A 278 -3.45 -22.48 26.80
CA SER A 278 -4.89 -22.77 26.64
C SER A 278 -5.16 -24.16 26.03
N THR A 279 -4.17 -24.74 25.36
CA THR A 279 -4.22 -26.08 24.75
C THR A 279 -3.25 -27.02 25.45
N PRO A 280 -3.49 -28.34 25.43
CA PRO A 280 -2.51 -29.32 25.88
C PRO A 280 -1.21 -29.17 25.11
N ALA A 281 -0.11 -29.01 25.83
CA ALA A 281 1.20 -28.76 25.26
C ALA A 281 2.03 -30.05 25.25
N LEU A 282 2.58 -30.40 24.09
CA LEU A 282 3.57 -31.47 23.95
C LEU A 282 4.95 -30.88 23.69
N ILE A 283 5.99 -31.57 24.16
CA ILE A 283 7.38 -31.16 23.95
C ILE A 283 7.67 -31.04 22.44
N GLY A 284 8.32 -29.95 22.04
CA GLY A 284 8.68 -29.66 20.65
C GLY A 284 7.61 -28.92 19.83
N GLN A 285 6.40 -28.73 20.35
CA GLN A 285 5.36 -27.96 19.66
C GLN A 285 5.72 -26.48 19.52
N SER A 286 5.20 -25.85 18.46
CA SER A 286 5.24 -24.40 18.29
C SER A 286 4.33 -23.70 19.28
N VAL A 287 4.77 -22.55 19.76
CA VAL A 287 4.00 -21.66 20.63
C VAL A 287 3.36 -20.58 19.77
N PHE A 288 2.05 -20.42 19.92
CA PHE A 288 1.23 -19.43 19.25
C PHE A 288 0.76 -18.39 20.27
N ALA A 289 0.82 -17.12 19.88
CA ALA A 289 0.34 -16.00 20.69
C ALA A 289 -0.98 -15.47 20.14
N SER A 290 -2.02 -15.44 20.97
CA SER A 290 -3.29 -14.80 20.65
C SER A 290 -3.08 -13.32 20.39
N THR A 291 -3.62 -12.81 19.29
CA THR A 291 -3.44 -11.42 18.88
C THR A 291 -4.35 -10.47 19.65
N THR A 292 -5.32 -11.00 20.39
CA THR A 292 -6.27 -10.21 21.19
C THR A 292 -5.71 -9.89 22.57
N ASP A 293 -5.03 -10.86 23.19
CA ASP A 293 -4.67 -10.78 24.62
C ASP A 293 -3.29 -11.38 24.96
N GLY A 294 -2.54 -11.88 23.96
CA GLY A 294 -1.21 -12.42 24.15
C GLY A 294 -1.18 -13.77 24.86
N SER A 295 -2.33 -14.41 25.06
CA SER A 295 -2.43 -15.75 25.63
C SER A 295 -1.76 -16.79 24.74
N ILE A 296 -1.32 -17.88 25.34
CA ILE A 296 -0.56 -18.92 24.66
C ILE A 296 -1.48 -20.06 24.24
N SER A 297 -1.29 -20.53 23.02
CA SER A 297 -1.73 -21.85 22.55
C SER A 297 -0.54 -22.59 21.92
N THR A 298 -0.68 -23.89 21.73
CA THR A 298 0.36 -24.77 21.19
C THR A 298 -0.19 -25.57 20.03
N GLY A 299 0.66 -25.83 19.04
CA GLY A 299 0.29 -26.58 17.86
C GLY A 299 1.49 -27.09 17.08
N THR A 300 1.23 -27.80 15.99
CA THR A 300 2.26 -28.20 15.04
C THR A 300 2.90 -26.95 14.42
N ALA A 301 4.21 -26.99 14.16
CA ALA A 301 4.89 -25.89 13.52
C ALA A 301 4.30 -25.59 12.13
N GLY A 302 4.12 -24.30 11.81
CA GLY A 302 3.47 -23.86 10.57
C GLY A 302 1.95 -24.08 10.52
N ALA A 303 1.31 -24.53 11.60
CA ALA A 303 -0.15 -24.58 11.68
C ALA A 303 -0.76 -23.18 11.73
N THR A 304 -1.93 -22.99 11.12
CA THR A 304 -2.67 -21.73 11.21
C THR A 304 -3.73 -21.85 12.30
N ILE A 305 -3.63 -21.04 13.36
CA ILE A 305 -4.63 -20.95 14.43
C ILE A 305 -5.32 -19.59 14.33
N ALA A 306 -6.65 -19.58 14.17
CA ALA A 306 -7.42 -18.35 14.03
C ALA A 306 -7.21 -17.43 15.25
N GLY A 307 -6.95 -16.15 14.99
CA GLY A 307 -6.72 -15.15 16.04
C GLY A 307 -5.40 -15.31 16.79
N SER A 308 -4.46 -16.12 16.29
CA SER A 308 -3.13 -16.29 16.88
C SER A 308 -2.03 -16.23 15.82
N VAL A 309 -0.83 -15.84 16.23
CA VAL A 309 0.37 -15.82 15.40
C VAL A 309 1.40 -16.81 15.91
N GLU A 310 2.06 -17.52 15.00
CA GLU A 310 3.17 -18.41 15.36
C GLU A 310 4.34 -17.57 15.87
N THR A 311 4.95 -17.99 16.98
CA THR A 311 6.14 -17.35 17.54
C THR A 311 7.37 -18.21 17.30
N ALA A 312 8.55 -17.63 17.52
CA ALA A 312 9.81 -18.39 17.49
C ALA A 312 10.01 -19.32 18.71
N TRP A 313 9.08 -19.29 19.68
CA TRP A 313 9.19 -20.06 20.92
C TRP A 313 8.67 -21.49 20.74
N LYS A 314 9.25 -22.42 21.50
CA LYS A 314 8.90 -23.84 21.49
C LYS A 314 8.57 -24.33 22.89
N VAL A 315 7.77 -25.38 22.98
CA VAL A 315 7.51 -26.07 24.25
C VAL A 315 8.70 -26.96 24.60
N SER A 316 9.38 -26.71 25.72
CA SER A 316 10.47 -27.56 26.22
C SER A 316 10.00 -28.56 27.28
N GLN A 317 8.95 -28.21 28.06
CA GLN A 317 8.23 -29.14 28.92
C GLN A 317 6.72 -28.96 28.74
N GLY A 318 6.05 -30.03 28.33
CA GLY A 318 4.61 -30.07 28.07
C GLY A 318 3.78 -30.45 29.29
N ASN A 319 2.50 -30.08 29.28
CA ASN A 319 1.52 -30.41 30.32
C ASN A 319 0.08 -30.27 29.77
N ALA A 320 -0.91 -30.64 30.57
CA ALA A 320 -2.32 -30.39 30.27
C ALA A 320 -2.60 -28.87 30.16
N ALA A 321 -3.68 -28.52 29.44
CA ALA A 321 -4.13 -27.13 29.34
C ALA A 321 -4.38 -26.52 30.73
N GLY A 322 -3.97 -25.26 30.93
CA GLY A 322 -4.10 -24.56 32.21
C GLY A 322 -3.09 -24.97 33.29
N SER A 323 -2.24 -25.96 33.03
CA SER A 323 -1.16 -26.38 33.94
C SER A 323 0.16 -25.74 33.53
N PRO A 324 1.13 -25.58 34.47
CA PRO A 324 2.40 -24.93 34.17
C PRO A 324 3.19 -25.74 33.14
N ILE A 325 3.63 -25.04 32.11
CA ILE A 325 4.51 -25.53 31.04
C ILE A 325 5.80 -24.71 31.03
N ILE A 326 6.84 -25.24 30.40
CA ILE A 326 8.06 -24.47 30.10
C ILE A 326 8.13 -24.25 28.61
N ILE A 327 8.25 -22.98 28.23
CA ILE A 327 8.54 -22.58 26.86
C ILE A 327 9.96 -22.05 26.79
N THR A 328 10.63 -22.36 25.69
CA THR A 328 11.99 -21.93 25.41
C THR A 328 12.00 -21.04 24.18
N GLY A 329 12.61 -19.86 24.33
CA GLY A 329 12.73 -18.88 23.26
C GLY A 329 14.10 -18.95 22.60
N PRO A 330 14.25 -18.43 21.37
CA PRO A 330 15.50 -18.48 20.63
C PRO A 330 16.61 -17.73 21.38
N VAL A 331 17.59 -18.47 21.84
CA VAL A 331 18.90 -17.97 22.26
C VAL A 331 19.87 -18.46 21.20
N ALA A 332 20.71 -17.56 20.65
CA ALA A 332 21.71 -17.96 19.66
C ALA A 332 22.49 -19.17 20.21
N ALA A 333 22.65 -20.21 19.40
CA ALA A 333 23.51 -21.33 19.75
C ALA A 333 24.91 -20.76 20.02
N ALA A 334 25.44 -21.05 21.21
CA ALA A 334 26.85 -20.84 21.51
C ALA A 334 27.71 -21.77 20.63
#